data_AF-A0A0G1AD75-F1
#
_entry.id   AF-A0A0G1AD75-F1
#
_cell.length_a   1.000
_cell.length_b   1.000
_cell.length_c   1.000
_cell.angle_alpha   90.00
_cell.angle_beta   90.00
_cell.angle_gamma   90.00
#
_symmetry.space_group_name_H-M   'P 1'
#
loop_
_entity.id
_entity.type
_entity.pdbx_description
1 polymer ?
#
loop_
_entity_poly.entity_id
_entity_poly.type
_entity_poly.pdbx_seq_one_letter_code
_entity_poly.pdbx_strand_id
1 'polypeptide(L)'
;MKKKIILLILVILGLMLGGGITSLIKRYNMIVVKPTTVRKIFDRSTPTPTPDPLSPYSILLMGYGGGGHDGGYLTDTMIVAHIRPRESAIDLISLPRDMWVPLPLNKDGEGVFWIWWSCSFFCLSAG
;
A
#
# COMPACT_ATOMS: atom_id res chain seq x y z
N MET A 1 3.34 -31.69 66.14
CA MET A 1 3.32 -32.36 64.82
C MET A 1 2.15 -31.90 63.93
N LYS A 2 0.92 -31.81 64.45
CA LYS A 2 -0.28 -31.40 63.68
C LYS A 2 -0.20 -30.00 63.04
N LYS A 3 0.35 -29.00 63.74
CA LYS A 3 0.51 -27.62 63.19
C LYS A 3 1.41 -27.56 61.95
N LYS A 4 2.48 -28.37 61.90
CA LYS A 4 3.39 -28.43 60.73
C LYS A 4 2.72 -29.10 59.52
N ILE A 5 1.87 -30.10 59.76
CA ILE A 5 1.09 -30.79 58.71
C ILE A 5 0.02 -29.85 58.13
N ILE A 6 -0.70 -29.11 58.98
CA ILE A 6 -1.69 -28.11 58.54
C ILE A 6 -1.01 -27.03 57.69
N LEU A 7 0.20 -26.59 58.08
CA LEU A 7 0.96 -25.59 57.34
C LEU A 7 1.41 -26.11 55.97
N LEU A 8 1.82 -27.38 55.88
CA LEU A 8 2.16 -28.04 54.60
C LEU A 8 0.95 -28.17 53.66
N ILE A 9 -0.21 -28.55 54.17
CA ILE A 9 -1.44 -28.69 53.37
C ILE A 9 -1.88 -27.33 52.81
N LEU A 10 -1.81 -26.26 53.60
CA LEU A 10 -2.14 -24.91 53.14
C LEU A 10 -1.20 -24.41 52.04
N VAL A 11 0.09 -24.76 52.12
CA VAL A 11 1.09 -24.41 51.09
C VAL A 11 0.80 -25.15 49.78
N ILE A 12 0.50 -26.46 49.84
CA ILE A 12 0.19 -27.27 48.66
C ILE A 12 -1.12 -26.80 48.01
N LEU A 13 -2.13 -26.49 48.81
CA LEU A 13 -3.40 -25.96 48.31
C LEU A 13 -3.22 -24.60 47.63
N GLY A 14 -2.40 -23.72 48.22
CA GLY A 14 -2.05 -22.43 47.63
C GLY A 14 -1.34 -22.58 46.27
N LEU A 15 -0.42 -23.55 46.16
CA LEU A 15 0.29 -23.82 44.90
C LEU A 15 -0.63 -24.38 43.81
N MET A 16 -1.56 -25.28 44.14
CA MET A 16 -2.53 -25.82 43.18
C MET A 16 -3.48 -24.74 42.67
N LEU A 17 -4.00 -23.89 43.56
CA LEU A 17 -4.89 -22.78 43.18
C LEU A 17 -4.15 -21.72 42.36
N GLY A 18 -2.92 -21.35 42.76
CA GLY A 18 -2.08 -20.41 41.99
C GLY A 18 -1.73 -20.93 40.59
N GLY A 19 -1.38 -22.21 40.47
CA GLY A 19 -1.11 -22.85 39.18
C GLY A 19 -2.34 -22.91 38.26
N GLY A 20 -3.51 -23.18 38.83
CA GLY A 20 -4.78 -23.16 38.10
C GLY A 20 -5.13 -21.77 37.55
N ILE A 21 -5.06 -20.74 38.39
CA ILE A 21 -5.40 -19.35 38.01
C ILE A 21 -4.47 -18.83 36.91
N THR A 22 -3.16 -19.05 37.03
CA THR A 22 -2.18 -18.61 36.02
C THR A 22 -2.38 -19.28 34.65
N SER A 23 -2.75 -20.55 34.65
CA SER A 23 -3.04 -21.31 33.43
C SER A 23 -4.28 -20.77 32.70
N LEU A 24 -5.32 -20.37 33.45
CA LEU A 24 -6.53 -19.76 32.88
C LEU A 24 -6.26 -18.37 32.28
N ILE A 25 -5.44 -17.53 32.94
CA ILE A 25 -5.07 -16.20 32.44
C ILE A 25 -4.27 -16.30 31.12
N LYS A 26 -3.35 -17.26 31.02
CA LYS A 26 -2.59 -17.48 29.78
C LYS A 26 -3.50 -17.90 28.62
N ARG A 27 -4.48 -18.78 28.86
CA ARG A 27 -5.47 -19.19 27.85
C ARG A 27 -6.34 -18.01 27.41
N TYR A 28 -6.80 -17.19 28.35
CA TYR A 28 -7.58 -15.99 28.05
C TYR A 28 -6.82 -15.00 27.15
N ASN A 29 -5.54 -14.76 27.44
CA ASN A 29 -4.69 -13.87 26.63
C ASN A 29 -4.38 -14.40 25.23
N MET A 30 -4.49 -15.72 24.98
CA MET A 30 -4.29 -16.31 23.64
C MET A 30 -5.56 -16.23 22.78
N ILE A 31 -6.75 -16.22 23.41
CA ILE A 31 -8.04 -16.19 22.71
C ILE A 31 -8.52 -14.75 22.51
N VAL A 32 -8.22 -13.86 23.47
CA VAL A 32 -8.54 -12.44 23.38
C VAL A 32 -7.31 -11.70 22.86
N VAL A 33 -7.25 -11.53 21.54
CA VAL A 33 -6.35 -10.55 20.93
C VAL A 33 -6.76 -9.19 21.48
N LYS A 34 -5.94 -8.59 22.35
CA LYS A 34 -6.14 -7.20 22.74
C LYS A 34 -6.10 -6.40 21.45
N PRO A 35 -7.18 -5.70 21.05
CA PRO A 35 -7.08 -4.82 19.91
C PRO A 35 -5.95 -3.86 20.22
N THR A 36 -4.92 -3.83 19.37
CA THR A 36 -3.88 -2.79 19.41
C THR A 36 -4.62 -1.49 19.61
N THR A 37 -4.34 -0.78 20.70
CA THR A 37 -4.91 0.54 20.92
C THR A 37 -4.37 1.37 19.77
N VAL A 38 -5.14 1.43 18.67
CA VAL A 38 -4.97 2.46 17.65
C VAL A 38 -5.11 3.71 18.48
N ARG A 39 -3.98 4.34 18.78
CA ARG A 39 -3.94 5.69 19.30
C ARG A 39 -4.82 6.41 18.30
N LYS A 40 -6.07 6.70 18.68
CA LYS A 40 -6.83 7.78 18.06
C LYS A 40 -6.00 9.00 18.44
N ILE A 41 -4.91 9.19 17.69
CA ILE A 41 -4.44 10.50 17.32
C ILE A 41 -5.73 11.07 16.78
N PHE A 42 -6.34 11.92 17.59
CA PHE A 42 -7.36 12.80 17.11
C PHE A 42 -6.61 13.55 16.01
N ASP A 43 -6.75 13.05 14.77
CA ASP A 43 -6.27 13.74 13.59
C ASP A 43 -7.01 15.05 13.67
N ARG A 44 -6.34 16.05 14.25
CA ARG A 44 -6.63 17.43 14.00
C ARG A 44 -6.52 17.46 12.48
N SER A 45 -7.67 17.44 11.81
CA SER A 45 -7.79 17.79 10.42
C SER A 45 -7.31 19.24 10.37
N THR A 46 -5.99 19.40 10.36
CA THR A 46 -5.34 20.60 9.92
C THR A 46 -5.95 20.79 8.56
N PRO A 47 -6.76 21.85 8.35
CA PRO A 47 -7.39 22.04 7.06
C PRO A 47 -6.26 21.93 6.04
N THR A 48 -6.40 21.00 5.10
CA THR A 48 -5.45 20.89 3.99
C THR A 48 -5.31 22.31 3.47
N PRO A 49 -4.10 22.91 3.50
CA PRO A 49 -3.94 24.28 3.03
C PRO A 49 -4.59 24.35 1.65
N THR A 50 -5.38 25.40 1.43
CA THR A 50 -6.04 25.60 0.13
C THR A 50 -4.97 25.42 -0.96
N PRO A 51 -5.17 24.50 -1.92
CA PRO A 51 -4.17 24.27 -2.96
C PRO A 51 -3.79 25.60 -3.61
N ASP A 52 -2.50 25.88 -3.68
CA ASP A 52 -2.01 27.11 -4.30
C ASP A 52 -2.40 27.11 -5.79
N PRO A 53 -3.23 28.08 -6.24
CA PRO A 53 -3.68 28.13 -7.62
C PRO A 53 -2.54 28.37 -8.63
N LEU A 54 -1.38 28.85 -8.16
CA LEU A 54 -0.20 29.10 -8.99
C LEU A 54 0.85 28.00 -8.90
N SER A 55 0.57 26.90 -8.21
CA SER A 55 1.47 25.74 -8.18
C SER A 55 1.61 25.13 -9.58
N PRO A 56 2.82 24.77 -10.03
CA PRO A 56 3.00 24.01 -11.27
C PRO A 56 2.25 22.67 -11.24
N TYR A 57 1.75 22.25 -12.39
CA TYR A 57 1.07 20.96 -12.55
C TYR A 57 1.30 20.40 -13.96
N SER A 58 1.10 19.09 -14.11
CA SER A 58 1.31 18.39 -15.38
C SER A 58 0.04 17.67 -15.83
N ILE A 59 -0.25 17.75 -17.13
CA ILE A 59 -1.36 17.04 -17.77
C ILE A 59 -0.78 16.09 -18.81
N LEU A 60 -1.22 14.84 -18.80
CA LEU A 60 -0.92 13.88 -19.85
C LEU A 60 -2.01 13.94 -20.92
N LEU A 61 -1.62 14.29 -22.14
CA LEU A 61 -2.45 14.33 -23.33
C LEU A 61 -2.23 13.05 -24.13
N MET A 62 -3.32 12.36 -24.47
CA MET A 62 -3.28 11.10 -25.23
C MET A 62 -4.18 11.20 -26.47
N GLY A 63 -3.62 10.91 -27.64
CA GLY A 63 -4.33 10.90 -28.92
C GLY A 63 -4.89 9.53 -29.23
N TYR A 64 -6.22 9.43 -29.38
CA TYR A 64 -6.93 8.20 -29.72
C TYR A 64 -7.25 8.13 -31.22
N GLY A 65 -6.86 7.04 -31.89
CA GLY A 65 -6.99 6.88 -33.34
C GLY A 65 -8.43 6.87 -33.88
N GLY A 66 -9.41 6.38 -33.12
CA GLY A 66 -10.81 6.30 -33.55
C GLY A 66 -11.23 4.93 -34.08
N GLY A 67 -12.52 4.58 -34.00
CA GLY A 67 -13.01 3.28 -34.48
C GLY A 67 -13.19 3.23 -36.02
N GLY A 68 -13.31 2.02 -36.58
CA GLY A 68 -13.68 1.81 -37.99
C GLY A 68 -12.54 1.39 -38.93
N HIS A 69 -11.34 1.20 -38.41
CA HIS A 69 -10.20 0.61 -39.13
C HIS A 69 -9.33 -0.20 -38.16
N ASP A 70 -8.45 -1.04 -38.72
CA ASP A 70 -7.48 -1.77 -37.91
C ASP A 70 -6.53 -0.79 -37.21
N GLY A 71 -6.27 -1.01 -35.92
CA GLY A 71 -5.50 -0.08 -35.08
C GLY A 71 -6.28 1.09 -34.45
N GLY A 72 -7.61 1.11 -34.54
CA GLY A 72 -8.42 2.23 -34.01
C GLY A 72 -8.32 2.52 -32.50
N TYR A 73 -7.86 1.54 -31.71
CA TYR A 73 -7.64 1.66 -30.26
C TYR A 73 -6.21 2.07 -29.88
N LEU A 74 -5.35 2.32 -30.88
CA LEU A 74 -3.97 2.77 -30.65
C LEU A 74 -3.96 4.19 -30.07
N THR A 75 -3.07 4.40 -29.10
CA THR A 75 -2.69 5.75 -28.66
C THR A 75 -1.41 6.13 -29.38
N ASP A 76 -1.53 6.85 -30.50
CA ASP A 76 -0.40 7.17 -31.36
C ASP A 76 0.39 8.40 -30.88
N THR A 77 -0.16 9.15 -29.94
CA THR A 77 0.46 10.38 -29.42
C THR A 77 0.30 10.46 -27.91
N MET A 78 1.41 10.59 -27.20
CA MET A 78 1.45 10.92 -25.77
C MET A 78 2.29 12.18 -25.58
N ILE A 79 1.71 13.21 -24.96
CA ILE A 79 2.40 14.47 -24.67
C ILE A 79 2.16 14.83 -23.21
N VAL A 80 3.23 15.03 -22.45
CA VAL A 80 3.15 15.60 -21.11
C VAL A 80 3.27 17.12 -21.24
N ALA A 81 2.21 17.83 -20.89
CA ALA A 81 2.20 19.28 -20.77
C ALA A 81 2.48 19.67 -19.33
N HIS A 82 3.67 20.20 -19.05
CA HIS A 82 4.04 20.75 -17.76
C HIS A 82 3.79 22.26 -17.74
N ILE A 83 2.84 22.69 -16.91
CA ILE A 83 2.37 24.08 -16.86
C ILE A 83 2.97 24.74 -15.63
N ARG A 84 3.63 25.89 -15.83
CA ARG A 84 4.26 26.71 -14.77
C ARG A 84 3.60 28.09 -14.71
N PRO A 85 2.45 28.25 -14.01
CA PRO A 85 1.67 29.49 -14.04
C PRO A 85 2.43 30.74 -13.57
N ARG A 86 3.31 30.60 -12.56
CA ARG A 86 4.13 31.70 -12.03
C ARG A 86 5.11 32.28 -13.05
N GLU A 87 5.57 31.44 -13.97
CA GLU A 87 6.55 31.80 -15.00
C GLU A 87 5.89 32.07 -16.36
N SER A 88 4.56 31.88 -16.45
CA SER A 88 3.79 31.95 -17.70
C SER A 88 4.39 31.07 -18.82
N ALA A 89 4.92 29.91 -18.44
CA ALA A 89 5.61 28.99 -19.35
C ALA A 89 4.94 27.61 -19.36
N ILE A 90 5.03 26.91 -20.49
CA ILE A 90 4.55 25.54 -20.68
C ILE A 90 5.62 24.75 -21.41
N ASP A 91 6.01 23.61 -20.82
CA ASP A 91 6.91 22.65 -21.45
C ASP A 91 6.07 21.50 -22.02
N LEU A 92 6.26 21.19 -23.30
CA LEU A 92 5.60 20.07 -23.97
C LEU A 92 6.63 18.97 -24.25
N ILE A 93 6.46 17.84 -23.58
CA ILE A 93 7.34 16.68 -23.71
C ILE A 93 6.60 15.59 -24.46
N SER A 94 7.05 15.29 -25.68
CA SER A 94 6.50 14.18 -26.46
C SER A 94 7.12 12.86 -26.03
N LEU A 95 6.27 11.89 -25.68
CA LEU A 95 6.66 10.53 -25.35
C LEU A 95 6.33 9.61 -26.53
N PRO A 96 7.32 8.98 -27.18
CA PRO A 96 7.04 7.99 -28.21
C PRO A 96 6.31 6.77 -27.62
N ARG A 97 5.47 6.12 -28.41
CA ARG A 97 4.73 4.91 -28.01
C ARG A 97 5.67 3.76 -27.66
N ASP A 98 6.76 3.62 -28.40
CA ASP A 98 7.59 2.43 -28.37
C ASP A 98 8.84 2.62 -27.46
N MET A 99 8.66 3.23 -26.29
CA MET A 99 9.75 3.45 -25.33
C MET A 99 10.06 2.21 -24.50
N TRP A 100 11.36 1.94 -24.35
CA TRP A 100 11.85 0.96 -23.38
C TRP A 100 12.00 1.62 -22.01
N VAL A 101 11.08 1.35 -21.08
CA VAL A 101 11.16 1.85 -19.71
C VAL A 101 10.81 0.75 -18.70
N PRO A 102 11.55 0.64 -17.58
CA PRO A 102 11.15 -0.25 -16.51
C PRO A 102 9.88 0.29 -15.85
N LEU A 103 8.86 -0.57 -15.65
CA LEU A 103 7.66 -0.18 -14.92
C LEU A 103 7.57 -0.95 -13.61
N PRO A 104 7.41 -0.26 -12.46
CA PRO A 104 7.25 -0.93 -11.18
C PRO A 104 5.83 -1.53 -11.08
N LEU A 105 5.62 -2.70 -11.68
CA LEU A 105 4.33 -3.38 -11.71
C LEU A 105 4.04 -4.19 -10.43
N ASN A 106 5.06 -4.54 -9.65
CA ASN A 106 4.95 -5.33 -8.43
C ASN A 106 5.59 -4.63 -7.22
N LYS A 107 5.10 -4.91 -6.00
CA LYS A 107 5.67 -4.40 -4.75
C LYS A 107 7.07 -4.96 -4.43
N ASP A 108 7.53 -5.99 -5.17
CA ASP A 108 8.64 -6.85 -4.78
C ASP A 108 9.84 -6.75 -5.76
N GLY A 109 9.76 -5.93 -6.80
CA GLY A 109 10.85 -5.75 -7.75
C GLY A 109 10.39 -5.40 -9.17
N GLU A 110 11.10 -4.44 -9.76
CA GLU A 110 11.01 -3.91 -11.11
C GLU A 110 10.82 -4.98 -12.22
N GLY A 111 9.61 -5.04 -12.78
CA GLY A 111 9.37 -5.69 -14.06
C GLY A 111 9.70 -4.72 -15.19
N VAL A 112 10.56 -5.11 -16.13
CA VAL A 112 10.76 -4.32 -17.34
C VAL A 112 9.53 -4.50 -18.24
N PHE A 113 8.73 -3.44 -18.40
CA PHE A 113 7.53 -3.49 -19.22
C PHE A 113 7.82 -2.99 -20.62
N TRP A 114 7.29 -3.72 -21.58
CA TRP A 114 7.47 -3.47 -23.00
C TRP A 114 6.19 -2.82 -23.52
N ILE A 115 6.27 -1.56 -23.95
CA ILE A 115 5.18 -0.96 -24.73
C ILE A 115 5.41 -1.37 -26.19
N TRP A 116 5.02 -2.59 -26.53
CA TRP A 116 4.97 -3.07 -27.92
C TRP A 116 3.55 -3.58 -28.19
N TRP A 117 2.90 -2.99 -29.20
CA TRP A 117 1.57 -3.40 -29.63
C TRP A 117 1.70 -4.70 -30.42
N SER A 118 1.39 -5.83 -29.79
CA SER A 118 0.80 -6.95 -30.52
C SER A 118 -0.24 -7.62 -29.65
N CYS A 119 -1.48 -7.55 -30.11
CA CYS A 119 -2.57 -8.38 -29.67
C CYS A 119 -2.11 -9.86 -29.66
N SER A 120 -2.39 -10.57 -28.57
CA SER A 120 -2.10 -12.00 -28.30
C SER A 120 -0.84 -12.27 -27.47
N PHE A 121 -1.08 -12.98 -26.37
CA PHE A 121 -0.11 -13.72 -25.55
C PHE A 121 0.87 -12.89 -24.69
N PHE A 122 0.44 -12.67 -23.46
CA PHE A 122 1.31 -12.52 -22.30
C PHE A 122 2.21 -13.76 -22.20
N CYS A 123 3.45 -13.66 -22.68
CA CYS A 123 4.51 -14.62 -22.36
C CYS A 123 5.48 -13.94 -21.40
N LEU A 124 5.31 -14.24 -20.12
CA LEU A 124 6.25 -13.89 -19.07
C LEU A 124 7.49 -14.79 -19.26
N SER A 125 8.50 -14.32 -19.96
CA SER A 125 9.81 -14.99 -19.94
C SER A 125 10.61 -14.46 -18.75
N ALA A 126 10.56 -15.19 -17.66
CA ALA A 126 11.50 -15.04 -16.55
C ALA A 126 12.89 -15.49 -17.02
N GLY A 127 13.86 -14.58 -16.98
CA GLY A 127 15.28 -14.88 -16.97
C GLY A 127 15.82 -14.71 -15.56
#